data_AF-A0AA95JEB3-F1
#
_entry.id   AF-A0AA95JEB3-F1
#
_cell.length_a   1.000
_cell.length_b   1.000
_cell.length_c   1.000
_cell.angle_alpha   90.00
_cell.angle_beta   90.00
_cell.angle_gamma   90.00
#
_symmetry.space_group_name_H-M   'P 1'
#
loop_
_entity.id
_entity.type
_entity.pdbx_description
1 polymer ?
#
loop_
_entity_poly.entity_id
_entity_poly.type
_entity_poly.pdbx_seq_one_letter_code
_entity_poly.pdbx_strand_id
1 'polypeptide(L)'
;MEEVKKRTYTVPVLLIILFGLSIFFVLVYSKLLLLQQENKTEFGMELATKYNDTVVYADQLQKGAELLLNAQTEVERLQSKVLLGEAQFASREVKLLLIEVEMRSGNRPRAEVEEAVNALISEINGENSRMFGIGEHDGELTAHELETLVIVRDGADKVAQALSLFRAPSGEAGYRQMVSSDKWLDVTLEAKNQLEQLAAQLKQ
;
A
#
# COMPACT_ATOMS: atom_id res chain seq x y z
N MET A 1 12.13 -77.57 33.77
CA MET A 1 11.10 -76.61 33.29
C MET A 1 11.84 -75.56 32.50
N GLU A 2 11.64 -75.50 31.18
CA GLU A 2 12.23 -74.45 30.35
C GLU A 2 11.57 -73.11 30.68
N GLU A 3 12.36 -72.14 31.11
CA GLU A 3 11.89 -70.75 31.20
C GLU A 3 11.68 -70.20 29.79
N VAL A 4 10.41 -70.01 29.42
CA VAL A 4 10.04 -69.27 28.20
C VAL A 4 10.42 -67.81 28.42
N LYS A 5 11.61 -67.42 27.96
CA LYS A 5 12.11 -66.04 27.99
C LYS A 5 11.13 -65.14 27.22
N LYS A 6 10.31 -64.37 27.94
CA LYS A 6 9.38 -63.39 27.35
C LYS A 6 10.17 -62.41 26.48
N ARG A 7 9.95 -62.43 25.17
CA ARG A 7 10.57 -61.47 24.25
C ARG A 7 9.99 -60.08 24.54
N THR A 8 10.83 -59.15 24.94
CA THR A 8 10.43 -57.75 25.19
C THR A 8 10.28 -57.03 23.84
N TYR A 9 9.05 -56.96 23.33
CA TYR A 9 8.71 -56.22 22.11
C TYR A 9 8.54 -54.72 22.34
N THR A 10 8.64 -54.25 23.58
CA THR A 10 8.42 -52.85 23.97
C THR A 10 9.37 -51.89 23.27
N VAL A 11 10.66 -52.24 23.17
CA VAL A 11 11.68 -51.41 22.51
C VAL A 11 11.42 -51.23 21.01
N PRO A 12 11.23 -52.30 20.21
CA PRO A 12 10.93 -52.14 18.79
C PRO A 12 9.58 -51.45 18.53
N VAL A 13 8.56 -51.65 19.38
CA VAL A 13 7.27 -50.94 19.25
C VAL A 13 7.44 -49.44 19.55
N LEU A 14 8.17 -49.07 20.61
CA LEU A 14 8.47 -47.67 20.92
C LEU A 14 9.25 -47.00 19.79
N LEU A 15 10.22 -47.70 19.18
CA LEU A 15 10.96 -47.19 18.02
C LEU A 15 10.04 -46.93 16.82
N ILE A 16 9.10 -47.84 16.53
CA ILE A 16 8.10 -47.64 15.46
C ILE A 16 7.22 -46.43 15.76
N ILE A 17 6.76 -46.27 17.00
CA ILE A 17 5.95 -45.13 17.41
C ILE A 17 6.74 -43.82 17.30
N LEU A 18 7.98 -43.78 17.77
CA LEU A 18 8.86 -42.61 17.67
C LEU A 18 9.16 -42.24 16.22
N PHE A 19 9.40 -43.23 15.35
CA PHE A 19 9.62 -43.00 13.93
C PHE A 19 8.36 -42.46 13.24
N GLY A 20 7.19 -43.06 13.54
CA GLY A 20 5.89 -42.58 13.06
C GLY A 20 5.59 -41.15 13.50
N LEU A 21 5.86 -40.82 14.77
CA LEU A 21 5.73 -39.45 15.29
C LEU A 21 6.70 -38.48 14.61
N SER A 22 7.94 -38.90 14.37
CA SER A 22 8.94 -38.06 13.68
C SER A 22 8.51 -37.73 12.25
N ILE A 23 8.00 -38.72 11.50
CA ILE A 23 7.42 -38.50 10.17
C ILE A 23 6.23 -37.53 10.26
N PHE A 24 5.34 -37.74 11.23
CA PHE A 24 4.19 -36.87 11.43
C PHE A 24 4.60 -35.42 11.71
N PHE A 25 5.59 -35.18 12.58
CA PHE A 25 6.12 -33.84 12.84
C PHE A 25 6.69 -33.18 11.57
N VAL A 26 7.44 -33.92 10.75
CA VAL A 26 7.98 -33.41 9.48
C VAL A 26 6.86 -33.02 8.50
N LEU A 27 5.79 -33.83 8.43
CA LEU A 27 4.65 -33.53 7.56
C LEU A 27 3.88 -32.29 8.03
N VAL A 28 3.62 -32.17 9.33
CA VAL A 28 2.95 -30.99 9.92
C VAL A 28 3.78 -29.74 9.71
N TYR A 29 5.08 -29.80 9.98
CA TYR A 29 5.98 -28.67 9.81
C TYR A 29 6.09 -28.24 8.35
N SER A 30 6.20 -29.20 7.42
CA SER A 30 6.19 -28.91 5.98
C SER A 30 4.89 -28.21 5.54
N LYS A 31 3.72 -28.67 6.01
CA LYS A 31 2.44 -28.00 5.72
C LYS A 31 2.37 -26.59 6.30
N LEU A 32 2.87 -26.39 7.52
CA LEU A 32 2.90 -25.09 8.16
C LEU A 32 3.80 -24.11 7.40
N LEU A 33 4.98 -24.56 6.95
CA LEU A 33 5.87 -23.74 6.13
C LEU A 33 5.26 -23.35 4.79
N LEU A 34 4.55 -24.28 4.12
CA LEU A 34 3.85 -23.99 2.87
C LEU A 34 2.76 -22.94 3.09
N LEU A 35 1.93 -23.10 4.11
CA LEU A 35 0.90 -22.11 4.45
C LEU A 35 1.50 -20.73 4.76
N GLN A 36 2.61 -20.68 5.49
CA GLN A 36 3.30 -19.42 5.76
C GLN A 36 3.86 -18.76 4.48
N GLN A 37 4.33 -19.56 3.51
CA GLN A 37 4.79 -19.04 2.23
C GLN A 37 3.63 -18.52 1.37
N GLU A 38 2.50 -19.22 1.33
CA GLU A 38 1.28 -18.78 0.64
C GLU A 38 0.80 -17.45 1.22
N ASN A 39 0.61 -17.38 2.55
CA ASN A 39 0.17 -16.15 3.23
C ASN A 39 1.11 -14.96 2.96
N LYS A 40 2.44 -15.18 3.01
CA LYS A 40 3.42 -14.13 2.67
C LYS A 40 3.33 -13.71 1.20
N THR A 41 3.01 -14.64 0.31
CA THR A 41 2.89 -14.36 -1.12
C THR A 41 1.63 -13.53 -1.39
N GLU A 42 0.48 -13.92 -0.84
CA GLU A 42 -0.77 -13.17 -0.96
C GLU A 42 -0.65 -11.77 -0.36
N PHE A 43 -0.13 -11.68 0.86
CA PHE A 43 0.06 -10.40 1.52
C PHE A 43 1.07 -9.51 0.78
N GLY A 44 2.16 -10.09 0.25
CA GLY A 44 3.11 -9.35 -0.58
C GLY A 44 2.52 -8.86 -1.90
N MET A 45 1.63 -9.64 -2.51
CA MET A 45 0.89 -9.24 -3.70
C MET A 45 -0.05 -8.06 -3.39
N GLU A 46 -0.78 -8.12 -2.27
CA GLU A 46 -1.64 -7.04 -1.81
C GLU A 46 -0.85 -5.73 -1.58
N LEU A 47 0.32 -5.82 -0.93
CA LEU A 47 1.19 -4.66 -0.75
C LEU A 47 1.71 -4.11 -2.08
N ALA A 48 2.10 -4.98 -3.01
CA ALA A 48 2.57 -4.57 -4.33
C ALA A 48 1.46 -3.83 -5.11
N THR A 49 0.22 -4.32 -5.04
CA THR A 49 -0.95 -3.68 -5.64
C THR A 49 -1.18 -2.29 -5.04
N LYS A 50 -1.27 -2.18 -3.71
CA LYS A 50 -1.43 -0.89 -3.01
C LYS A 50 -0.34 0.12 -3.36
N TYR A 51 0.90 -0.36 -3.45
CA TYR A 51 2.04 0.47 -3.86
C TYR A 51 1.87 1.00 -5.27
N ASN A 52 1.55 0.13 -6.23
CA ASN A 52 1.33 0.53 -7.61
C ASN A 52 0.14 1.49 -7.75
N ASP A 53 -0.95 1.26 -7.02
CA ASP A 53 -2.11 2.14 -7.03
C ASP A 53 -1.78 3.51 -6.41
N THR A 54 -0.84 3.56 -5.46
CA THR A 54 -0.32 4.83 -4.92
C THR A 54 0.55 5.58 -5.94
N VAL A 55 1.33 4.85 -6.76
CA VAL A 55 2.05 5.46 -7.89
C VAL A 55 1.06 6.03 -8.91
N VAL A 56 0.02 5.27 -9.25
CA VAL A 56 -1.05 5.70 -10.18
C VAL A 56 -1.79 6.91 -9.62
N TYR A 57 -2.09 6.93 -8.32
CA TYR A 57 -2.70 8.09 -7.66
C TYR A 57 -1.88 9.37 -7.84
N ALA A 58 -0.57 9.31 -7.57
CA ALA A 58 0.31 10.47 -7.70
C ALA A 58 0.41 10.93 -9.16
N ASP A 59 0.54 10.00 -10.10
CA ASP A 59 0.59 10.28 -11.54
C ASP A 59 -0.72 10.91 -12.06
N GLN A 60 -1.87 10.38 -11.66
CA GLN A 60 -3.19 10.90 -12.04
C GLN A 60 -3.46 12.28 -11.44
N LEU A 61 -3.07 12.52 -10.18
CA LEU A 61 -3.15 13.85 -9.58
C LEU A 61 -2.29 14.86 -10.34
N GLN A 62 -1.03 14.52 -10.61
CA GLN A 62 -0.12 15.39 -11.32
C GLN A 62 -0.65 15.72 -12.72
N LYS A 63 -0.94 14.69 -13.52
CA LYS A 63 -1.42 14.84 -14.90
C LYS A 63 -2.78 15.51 -14.96
N GLY A 64 -3.70 15.16 -14.06
CA GLY A 64 -5.01 15.77 -13.96
C GLY A 64 -4.91 17.27 -13.68
N ALA A 65 -4.06 17.66 -12.72
CA ALA A 65 -3.83 19.07 -12.40
C ALA A 65 -3.12 19.82 -13.53
N GLU A 66 -2.10 19.22 -14.14
CA GLU A 66 -1.38 19.82 -15.28
C GLU A 66 -2.28 19.99 -16.50
N LEU A 67 -3.08 18.98 -16.84
CA LEU A 67 -4.02 19.08 -17.96
C LEU A 67 -5.10 20.12 -17.69
N LEU A 68 -5.58 20.24 -16.45
CA LEU A 68 -6.60 21.25 -16.11
C LEU A 68 -6.02 22.67 -16.20
N LEU A 69 -4.79 22.88 -15.74
CA LEU A 69 -4.07 24.16 -15.87
C LEU A 69 -3.90 24.59 -17.33
N ASN A 70 -3.71 23.64 -18.24
CA ASN A 70 -3.44 23.91 -19.65
C ASN A 70 -4.68 23.77 -20.55
N ALA A 71 -5.85 23.42 -20.00
CA ALA A 71 -7.04 23.14 -20.77
C ALA A 71 -7.60 24.41 -21.42
N GLN A 72 -7.66 24.41 -22.75
CA GLN A 72 -8.20 25.52 -23.56
C GLN A 72 -9.65 25.25 -23.96
N THR A 73 -10.07 23.99 -23.93
CA THR A 73 -11.41 23.55 -24.32
C THR A 73 -12.14 22.84 -23.18
N GLU A 74 -13.47 22.82 -23.24
CA GLU A 74 -14.32 22.09 -22.29
C GLU A 74 -14.03 20.57 -22.30
N VAL A 75 -13.68 20.02 -23.47
CA VAL A 75 -13.32 18.60 -23.61
C VAL A 75 -12.03 18.27 -22.85
N GLU A 76 -11.00 19.12 -22.96
CA GLU A 76 -9.75 18.95 -22.22
C GLU A 76 -9.95 19.11 -20.71
N ARG A 77 -10.83 20.02 -20.28
CA ARG A 77 -11.23 20.17 -18.87
C ARG A 77 -11.93 18.92 -18.35
N LEU A 78 -12.83 18.34 -19.14
CA LEU A 78 -13.51 17.11 -18.76
C LEU A 78 -12.52 15.95 -18.60
N GLN A 79 -11.57 15.81 -19.53
CA GLN A 79 -10.54 14.77 -19.45
C GLN A 79 -9.65 14.92 -18.21
N SER A 80 -9.24 16.15 -17.89
CA SER A 80 -8.46 16.41 -16.68
C SER A 80 -9.25 16.11 -15.40
N LYS A 81 -10.55 16.44 -15.36
CA LYS A 81 -11.42 16.06 -14.25
C LYS A 81 -11.60 14.55 -14.10
N VAL A 82 -11.65 13.80 -15.20
CA VAL A 82 -11.69 12.33 -15.15
C VAL A 82 -10.45 11.80 -14.44
N LEU A 83 -9.25 12.29 -14.78
CA LEU A 83 -8.01 11.86 -14.11
C LEU A 83 -8.00 12.23 -12.62
N LEU A 84 -8.45 13.43 -12.25
CA LEU A 84 -8.57 13.82 -10.84
C LEU A 84 -9.59 12.94 -10.08
N GLY A 85 -10.69 12.56 -10.75
CA GLY A 85 -11.67 11.62 -10.20
C GLY A 85 -11.11 10.21 -10.04
N GLU A 86 -10.35 9.71 -11.02
CA GLU A 86 -9.66 8.41 -10.92
C GLU A 86 -8.66 8.40 -9.76
N ALA A 87 -7.92 9.50 -9.56
CA ALA A 87 -7.05 9.65 -8.41
C ALA A 87 -7.85 9.56 -7.10
N GLN A 88 -9.03 10.18 -7.02
CA GLN A 88 -9.90 10.07 -5.85
C GLN A 88 -10.28 8.60 -5.56
N PHE A 89 -10.57 7.79 -6.58
CA PHE A 89 -10.80 6.35 -6.40
C PHE A 89 -9.55 5.60 -5.92
N ALA A 90 -8.39 5.88 -6.51
CA ALA A 90 -7.11 5.28 -6.12
C ALA A 90 -6.69 5.66 -4.68
N SER A 91 -7.17 6.79 -4.15
CA SER A 91 -6.85 7.27 -2.80
C SER A 91 -7.19 6.28 -1.67
N ARG A 92 -8.11 5.34 -1.90
CA ARG A 92 -8.40 4.25 -0.94
C ARG A 92 -7.18 3.37 -0.70
N GLU A 93 -6.50 2.96 -1.76
CA GLU A 93 -5.34 2.08 -1.64
C GLU A 93 -4.14 2.83 -1.06
N VAL A 94 -4.02 4.13 -1.35
CA VAL A 94 -3.07 5.03 -0.68
C VAL A 94 -3.28 5.01 0.83
N LYS A 95 -4.53 5.20 1.30
CA LYS A 95 -4.84 5.14 2.74
C LYS A 95 -4.37 3.81 3.34
N LEU A 96 -4.71 2.70 2.72
CA LEU A 96 -4.36 1.37 3.22
C LEU A 96 -2.85 1.14 3.25
N LEU A 97 -2.11 1.64 2.25
CA LEU A 97 -0.66 1.58 2.24
C LEU A 97 -0.04 2.42 3.36
N LEU A 98 -0.48 3.67 3.51
CA LEU A 98 0.03 4.58 4.54
C LEU A 98 -0.24 4.06 5.95
N ILE A 99 -1.41 3.45 6.19
CA ILE A 99 -1.72 2.77 7.45
C ILE A 99 -0.72 1.64 7.70
N GLU A 100 -0.48 0.78 6.70
CA GLU A 100 0.46 -0.34 6.86
C GLU A 100 1.88 0.14 7.18
N VAL A 101 2.34 1.19 6.51
CA VAL A 101 3.67 1.78 6.75
C VAL A 101 3.77 2.31 8.17
N GLU A 102 2.78 3.08 8.61
CA GLU A 102 2.74 3.66 9.96
C GLU A 102 2.63 2.60 11.06
N MET A 103 1.89 1.53 10.79
CA MET A 103 1.80 0.37 11.69
C MET A 103 3.12 -0.39 11.81
N ARG A 104 4.02 -0.28 10.81
CA ARG A 104 5.35 -0.92 10.82
C ARG A 104 6.45 -0.01 11.35
N SER A 105 6.33 1.30 11.15
CA SER A 105 7.35 2.27 11.56
C SER A 105 7.12 2.81 12.99
N GLY A 106 5.90 2.71 13.52
CA GLY A 106 5.52 3.27 14.81
C GLY A 106 4.91 2.27 15.80
N ASN A 107 4.76 2.72 17.04
CA ASN A 107 4.07 1.99 18.12
C ASN A 107 2.71 2.63 18.47
N ARG A 108 2.08 3.31 17.50
CA ARG A 108 0.78 3.96 17.71
C ARG A 108 -0.35 2.94 17.62
N PRO A 109 -1.44 3.10 18.39
CA PRO A 109 -2.65 2.33 18.21
C PRO A 109 -3.18 2.47 16.78
N ARG A 110 -3.66 1.36 16.20
CA ARG A 110 -4.18 1.33 14.82
C ARG A 110 -5.26 2.38 14.57
N ALA A 111 -6.15 2.60 15.53
CA ALA A 111 -7.21 3.60 15.41
C ALA A 111 -6.67 5.02 15.21
N GLU A 112 -5.61 5.40 15.93
CA GLU A 112 -4.98 6.72 15.80
C GLU A 112 -4.27 6.88 14.46
N VAL A 113 -3.63 5.82 13.97
CA VAL A 113 -2.99 5.79 12.64
C VAL A 113 -4.05 5.95 11.54
N GLU A 114 -5.14 5.19 11.62
CA GLU A 114 -6.25 5.26 10.65
C GLU A 114 -6.89 6.65 10.64
N GLU A 115 -7.12 7.26 11.81
CA GLU A 115 -7.65 8.62 11.93
C GLU A 115 -6.72 9.65 11.28
N ALA A 116 -5.42 9.60 11.59
CA ALA A 116 -4.44 10.54 11.04
C ALA A 116 -4.31 10.42 9.51
N VAL A 117 -4.28 9.20 8.98
CA VAL A 117 -4.20 8.96 7.53
C VAL A 117 -5.50 9.38 6.84
N ASN A 118 -6.66 9.12 7.44
CA ASN A 118 -7.94 9.56 6.90
C ASN A 118 -8.04 11.08 6.85
N ALA A 119 -7.60 11.77 7.90
CA ALA A 119 -7.52 13.22 7.93
C ALA A 119 -6.62 13.73 6.81
N LEU A 120 -5.39 13.20 6.69
CA LEU A 120 -4.43 13.58 5.64
C LEU A 120 -5.04 13.51 4.23
N ILE A 121 -5.64 12.38 3.86
CA ILE A 121 -6.23 12.22 2.52
C ILE A 121 -7.50 13.04 2.35
N SER A 122 -8.26 13.29 3.42
CA SER A 122 -9.42 14.18 3.37
C SER A 122 -9.04 15.64 3.14
N GLU A 123 -7.87 16.07 3.59
CA GLU A 123 -7.37 17.44 3.31
C GLU A 123 -7.04 17.62 1.83
N ILE A 124 -6.65 16.54 1.14
CA ILE A 124 -6.30 16.59 -0.29
C ILE A 124 -7.54 16.37 -1.17
N ASN A 125 -8.37 15.37 -0.87
CA ASN A 125 -9.46 14.92 -1.74
C ASN A 125 -10.87 15.02 -1.11
N GLY A 126 -11.00 15.52 0.12
CA GLY A 126 -12.29 15.58 0.81
C GLY A 126 -13.18 16.74 0.34
N GLU A 127 -14.44 16.73 0.76
CA GLU A 127 -15.42 17.76 0.39
C GLU A 127 -15.04 19.18 0.85
N ASN A 128 -14.23 19.27 1.91
CA ASN A 128 -13.70 20.54 2.43
C ASN A 128 -12.32 20.90 1.84
N SER A 129 -11.77 20.08 0.95
CA SER A 129 -10.50 20.37 0.27
C SER A 129 -10.69 21.48 -0.76
N ARG A 130 -9.61 22.25 -1.00
CA ARG A 130 -9.56 23.21 -2.12
C ARG A 130 -9.65 22.56 -3.50
N MET A 131 -9.41 21.25 -3.59
CA MET A 131 -9.62 20.48 -4.80
C MET A 131 -11.10 20.18 -5.07
N PHE A 132 -11.96 20.29 -4.06
CA PHE A 132 -13.38 20.04 -4.23
C PHE A 132 -14.00 21.15 -5.09
N GLY A 133 -14.67 20.76 -6.16
CA GLY A 133 -15.34 21.70 -7.06
C GLY A 133 -14.42 22.46 -8.02
N ILE A 134 -13.13 22.11 -8.10
CA ILE A 134 -12.18 22.85 -8.94
C ILE A 134 -12.56 22.80 -10.43
N GLY A 135 -12.71 23.98 -11.04
CA GLY A 135 -13.12 24.15 -12.42
C GLY A 135 -14.57 23.73 -12.71
N GLU A 136 -15.46 23.65 -11.71
CA GLU A 136 -16.90 23.35 -11.89
C GLU A 136 -17.76 24.53 -12.35
N HIS A 137 -17.19 25.72 -12.44
CA HIS A 137 -17.88 26.90 -12.93
C HIS A 137 -17.62 27.14 -14.43
N ASP A 138 -18.51 27.92 -15.04
CA ASP A 138 -18.33 28.42 -16.39
C ASP A 138 -17.20 29.48 -16.43
N GLY A 139 -16.49 29.57 -17.55
CA GLY A 139 -15.43 30.57 -17.77
C GLY A 139 -14.01 30.08 -17.45
N GLU A 140 -13.05 30.98 -17.42
CA GLU A 140 -11.63 30.67 -17.13
C GLU A 140 -11.40 30.35 -15.66
N LEU A 141 -10.43 29.49 -15.36
CA LEU A 141 -10.04 29.16 -13.98
C LEU A 141 -9.70 30.44 -13.21
N THR A 142 -10.20 30.52 -11.98
CA THR A 142 -9.89 31.62 -11.07
C THR A 142 -8.43 31.56 -10.62
N ALA A 143 -7.89 32.69 -10.19
CA ALA A 143 -6.51 32.75 -9.68
C ALA A 143 -6.26 31.76 -8.52
N HIS A 144 -7.28 31.52 -7.68
CA HIS A 144 -7.21 30.60 -6.56
C HIS A 144 -7.14 29.13 -7.01
N GLU A 145 -7.90 28.76 -8.04
CA GLU A 145 -7.86 27.42 -8.61
C GLU A 145 -6.53 27.16 -9.33
N LEU A 146 -6.03 28.16 -10.07
CA LEU A 146 -4.71 28.07 -10.70
C LEU A 146 -3.62 27.82 -9.65
N GLU A 147 -3.62 28.56 -8.54
CA GLU A 147 -2.69 28.35 -7.44
C GLU A 147 -2.83 26.94 -6.83
N THR A 148 -4.07 26.51 -6.57
CA THR A 148 -4.37 25.18 -6.02
C THR A 148 -3.86 24.07 -6.94
N LEU A 149 -4.11 24.16 -8.25
CA LEU A 149 -3.66 23.16 -9.21
C LEU A 149 -2.13 23.13 -9.36
N VAL A 150 -1.46 24.29 -9.25
CA VAL A 150 0.02 24.32 -9.23
C VAL A 150 0.56 23.60 -7.99
N ILE A 151 -0.02 23.87 -6.82
CA ILE A 151 0.34 23.18 -5.57
C ILE A 151 0.14 21.66 -5.70
N VAL A 152 -1.01 21.24 -6.23
CA VAL A 152 -1.32 19.81 -6.41
C VAL A 152 -0.40 19.16 -7.44
N ARG A 153 -0.16 19.79 -8.58
CA ARG A 153 0.76 19.27 -9.60
C ARG A 153 2.16 19.06 -9.03
N ASP A 154 2.72 20.09 -8.38
CA ASP A 154 4.10 20.06 -7.89
C ASP A 154 4.24 19.14 -6.66
N GLY A 155 3.22 19.09 -5.80
CA GLY A 155 3.17 18.15 -4.67
C GLY A 155 3.06 16.71 -5.14
N ALA A 156 2.15 16.42 -6.07
CA ALA A 156 1.98 15.08 -6.63
C ALA A 156 3.22 14.60 -7.39
N ASP A 157 3.91 15.47 -8.11
CA ASP A 157 5.19 15.16 -8.76
C ASP A 157 6.26 14.73 -7.73
N LYS A 158 6.37 15.43 -6.59
CA LYS A 158 7.30 15.01 -5.51
C LYS A 158 6.94 13.66 -4.91
N VAL A 159 5.64 13.39 -4.73
CA VAL A 159 5.15 12.07 -4.26
C VAL A 159 5.52 10.98 -5.28
N ALA A 160 5.28 11.23 -6.57
CA ALA A 160 5.62 10.30 -7.65
C ALA A 160 7.13 10.05 -7.72
N GLN A 161 7.96 11.10 -7.57
CA GLN A 161 9.41 10.98 -7.53
C GLN A 161 9.90 10.14 -6.36
N ALA A 162 9.35 10.35 -5.15
CA ALA A 162 9.68 9.56 -3.98
C ALA A 162 9.37 8.07 -4.21
N LEU A 163 8.18 7.76 -4.76
CA LEU A 163 7.77 6.39 -5.05
C LEU A 163 8.53 5.77 -6.23
N SER A 164 9.08 6.56 -7.15
CA SER A 164 9.86 6.04 -8.29
C SER A 164 11.16 5.34 -7.87
N LEU A 165 11.66 5.61 -6.66
CA LEU A 165 12.90 5.04 -6.12
C LEU A 165 12.79 3.54 -5.81
N PHE A 166 11.57 3.00 -5.76
CA PHE A 166 11.33 1.58 -5.58
C PHE A 166 10.34 1.08 -6.63
N ARG A 167 10.65 -0.09 -7.17
CA ARG A 167 9.76 -0.81 -8.08
C ARG A 167 9.15 -1.98 -7.33
N ALA A 168 7.82 -1.98 -7.21
CA ALA A 168 7.10 -3.11 -6.64
C ALA A 168 7.48 -4.40 -7.39
N PRO A 169 7.96 -5.44 -6.69
CA PRO A 169 8.35 -6.69 -7.32
C PRO A 169 7.12 -7.44 -7.81
N SER A 170 7.33 -8.34 -8.77
CA SER A 170 6.29 -9.20 -9.31
C SER A 170 6.67 -10.67 -9.21
N GLY A 171 5.65 -11.54 -9.29
CA GLY A 171 5.81 -12.99 -9.12
C GLY A 171 6.00 -13.38 -7.66
N GLU A 172 5.75 -14.66 -7.35
CA GLU A 172 5.62 -15.11 -5.96
C GLU A 172 6.87 -14.85 -5.10
N ALA A 173 8.07 -15.10 -5.65
CA ALA A 173 9.32 -14.83 -4.95
C ALA A 173 9.51 -13.34 -4.67
N GLY A 174 9.10 -12.49 -5.62
CA GLY A 174 9.11 -11.04 -5.48
C GLY A 174 8.14 -10.54 -4.41
N TYR A 175 6.92 -11.06 -4.39
CA TYR A 175 5.94 -10.72 -3.34
C TYR A 175 6.43 -11.10 -1.95
N ARG A 176 7.00 -12.30 -1.78
CA ARG A 176 7.63 -12.70 -0.51
C ARG A 176 8.78 -11.78 -0.11
N GLN A 177 9.55 -11.29 -1.09
CA GLN A 177 10.59 -10.30 -0.85
C GLN A 177 10.01 -8.96 -0.40
N MET A 178 8.90 -8.49 -0.97
CA MET A 178 8.25 -7.25 -0.56
C MET A 178 7.85 -7.27 0.93
N VAL A 179 7.29 -8.39 1.40
CA VAL A 179 6.93 -8.54 2.83
C VAL A 179 8.15 -8.52 3.74
N SER A 180 9.27 -9.06 3.27
CA SER A 180 10.48 -9.30 4.07
C SER A 180 11.51 -8.16 3.98
N SER A 181 11.34 -7.24 3.05
CA SER A 181 12.28 -6.16 2.77
C SER A 181 11.67 -4.83 3.17
N ASP A 182 12.37 -4.07 4.00
CA ASP A 182 11.92 -2.75 4.45
C ASP A 182 12.17 -1.63 3.43
N LYS A 183 12.83 -1.92 2.30
CA LYS A 183 13.16 -0.92 1.27
C LYS A 183 11.98 -0.09 0.75
N TRP A 184 10.78 -0.68 0.68
CA TRP A 184 9.59 0.04 0.24
C TRP A 184 9.02 0.93 1.35
N LEU A 185 9.32 0.65 2.63
CA LEU A 185 8.85 1.46 3.75
C LEU A 185 9.47 2.86 3.69
N ASP A 186 10.79 2.94 3.50
CA ASP A 186 11.51 4.23 3.49
C ASP A 186 11.01 5.16 2.38
N VAL A 187 10.81 4.63 1.17
CA VAL A 187 10.30 5.41 0.03
C VAL A 187 8.83 5.81 0.22
N THR A 188 8.01 4.97 0.85
CA THR A 188 6.62 5.31 1.13
C THR A 188 6.50 6.28 2.30
N LEU A 189 7.39 6.22 3.29
CA LEU A 189 7.50 7.23 4.35
C LEU A 189 7.88 8.59 3.76
N GLU A 190 8.82 8.63 2.83
CA GLU A 190 9.16 9.86 2.13
C GLU A 190 7.97 10.38 1.32
N ALA A 191 7.30 9.51 0.56
CA ALA A 191 6.08 9.88 -0.17
C ALA A 191 4.97 10.40 0.76
N LYS A 192 4.82 9.80 1.95
CA LYS A 192 3.90 10.27 2.98
C LYS A 192 4.26 11.68 3.46
N ASN A 193 5.53 11.96 3.72
CA ASN A 193 5.99 13.29 4.11
C ASN A 193 5.67 14.33 3.02
N GLN A 194 5.83 13.95 1.74
CA GLN A 194 5.46 14.83 0.62
C GLN A 194 3.94 15.06 0.55
N LEU A 195 3.11 14.05 0.83
CA LEU A 195 1.66 14.20 0.95
C LEU A 195 1.26 15.11 2.12
N GLU A 196 1.94 15.01 3.27
CA GLU A 196 1.71 15.88 4.42
C GLU A 196 2.07 17.34 4.11
N GLN A 197 3.16 17.57 3.39
CA GLN A 197 3.54 18.90 2.90
C GLN A 197 2.51 19.45 1.92
N LEU A 198 2.05 18.63 0.96
CA LEU A 198 0.98 19.00 0.03
C LEU A 198 -0.30 19.39 0.78
N ALA A 199 -0.76 18.55 1.71
CA ALA A 199 -1.95 18.82 2.51
C ALA A 199 -1.79 20.12 3.34
N ALA A 200 -0.60 20.36 3.90
CA ALA A 200 -0.32 21.59 4.64
C ALA A 200 -0.36 22.84 3.75
N GLN A 201 0.11 22.76 2.50
CA GLN A 201 0.02 23.86 1.52
C GLN A 201 -1.42 24.15 1.11
N LEU A 202 -2.24 23.11 0.97
CA LEU A 202 -3.66 23.25 0.63
C LEU A 202 -4.50 23.87 1.77
N LYS A 203 -3.98 23.94 3.00
CA LYS A 203 -4.66 24.60 4.13
C LYS A 203 -4.46 26.12 4.19
N GLN A 204 -3.40 26.64 3.59
CA GLN A 204 -2.96 28.05 3.73
C GLN A 204 -3.72 28.96 2.81
#